data_AF-A0A290X413-F1
#
_entry.id   AF-A0A290X413-F1
#
_cell.length_a   1.000
_cell.length_b   1.000
_cell.length_c   1.000
_cell.angle_alpha   90.00
_cell.angle_beta   90.00
_cell.angle_gamma   90.00
#
_symmetry.space_group_name_H-M   'P 1'
#
loop_
_entity.id
_entity.type
_entity.pdbx_description
1 polymer ?
#
loop_
_entity_poly.entity_id
_entity_poly.type
_entity_poly.pdbx_seq_one_letter_code
_entity_poly.pdbx_strand_id
1 'polypeptide(L)'
;MHVTPFMRKLRKKKPMKLPPSTLALLVTLACTAAQVHAEGVPLFGQSLAGSSVFALTYATTGANSTVTGDIVSGDVATMGAASLLSGNLLSVGASTIGANASVSGNMLSGGAATVGANASVAGKVAALGAVTLSASSTTHGAGTLSALPANVQSHAQQVGAAQAALKNMGQGTALGTTMTLDTTLYPGVFSAANLSTTAGITLTLDGQNRSNQSWVFNIDDYLVTGAAMKIVLINADASNSVIWNSGGYTSLGASGEFIGTILAKDYVSVGAGTSVMGVGSACGGLFSATSYVSTGDGARIGGKGCSGIGSGFDIVDGTAVRSIDIPAVPEPSSYAMLVAGLALLGLMRQRKLARL
;
A
#
# COMPACT_ATOMS: atom_id res chain seq x y z
N MET A 1 40.56 47.83 -64.51
CA MET A 1 41.52 47.03 -63.73
C MET A 1 40.97 45.62 -63.60
N HIS A 2 41.64 44.66 -64.24
CA HIS A 2 41.29 43.23 -64.26
C HIS A 2 41.76 42.55 -62.96
N VAL A 3 40.92 41.69 -62.37
CA VAL A 3 41.34 40.73 -61.33
C VAL A 3 41.01 39.32 -61.81
N THR A 4 42.07 38.52 -61.99
CA THR A 4 42.06 37.11 -62.38
C THR A 4 41.72 36.18 -61.19
N PRO A 5 41.11 34.99 -61.41
CA PRO A 5 40.67 34.09 -60.35
C PRO A 5 41.75 33.07 -59.97
N PHE A 6 41.81 32.66 -58.69
CA PHE A 6 42.68 31.57 -58.23
C PHE A 6 41.86 30.40 -57.70
N MET A 7 41.78 29.32 -58.48
CA MET A 7 41.23 28.03 -58.04
C MET A 7 42.29 27.23 -57.26
N ARG A 8 41.97 26.81 -56.02
CA ARG A 8 42.82 25.92 -55.20
C ARG A 8 42.30 24.48 -55.27
N LYS A 9 43.15 23.56 -55.78
CA LYS A 9 42.88 22.11 -55.92
C LYS A 9 42.60 21.41 -54.58
N LEU A 10 41.53 20.61 -54.52
CA LEU A 10 41.18 19.68 -53.44
C LEU A 10 42.13 18.45 -53.44
N ARG A 11 42.78 18.17 -52.30
CA ARG A 11 43.52 16.91 -52.06
C ARG A 11 42.60 15.86 -51.43
N LYS A 12 42.56 14.66 -52.00
CA LYS A 12 41.83 13.47 -51.51
C LYS A 12 42.32 13.06 -50.10
N LYS A 13 41.41 12.89 -49.14
CA LYS A 13 41.70 12.35 -47.79
C LYS A 13 41.83 10.81 -47.83
N LYS A 14 42.87 10.27 -47.20
CA LYS A 14 43.07 8.82 -46.94
C LYS A 14 42.06 8.32 -45.89
N PRO A 15 41.62 7.05 -45.93
CA PRO A 15 40.72 6.48 -44.92
C PRO A 15 41.45 6.29 -43.59
N MET A 16 40.87 6.84 -42.52
CA MET A 16 41.42 6.81 -41.16
C MET A 16 41.14 5.46 -40.50
N LYS A 17 42.18 4.73 -40.10
CA LYS A 17 42.05 3.53 -39.24
C LYS A 17 41.84 4.00 -37.79
N LEU A 18 40.70 3.66 -37.18
CA LEU A 18 40.42 3.97 -35.78
C LEU A 18 41.27 3.09 -34.84
N PRO A 19 41.87 3.66 -33.77
CA PRO A 19 42.61 2.89 -32.77
C PRO A 19 41.68 2.08 -31.83
N PRO A 20 42.18 1.02 -31.17
CA PRO A 20 41.38 0.12 -30.32
C PRO A 20 40.64 0.82 -29.17
N SER A 21 41.17 1.95 -28.71
CA SER A 21 40.59 2.79 -27.66
C SER A 21 39.27 3.46 -28.07
N THR A 22 39.05 3.68 -29.37
CA THR A 22 37.79 4.27 -29.88
C THR A 22 36.66 3.25 -29.93
N LEU A 23 36.99 1.95 -30.06
CA LEU A 23 36.01 0.87 -29.98
C LEU A 23 35.56 0.65 -28.52
N ALA A 24 36.48 0.77 -27.56
CA ALA A 24 36.15 0.73 -26.13
C ALA A 24 35.25 1.92 -25.72
N LEU A 25 35.49 3.10 -26.29
CA LEU A 25 34.65 4.28 -26.05
C LEU A 25 33.25 4.16 -26.70
N LEU A 26 33.13 3.47 -27.84
CA LEU A 26 31.81 3.16 -28.42
C LEU A 26 31.05 2.09 -27.65
N VAL A 27 31.75 1.12 -27.03
CA VAL A 27 31.14 0.11 -26.15
C VAL A 27 30.69 0.73 -24.82
N THR A 28 31.40 1.73 -24.28
CA THR A 28 30.94 2.48 -23.10
C THR A 28 29.80 3.46 -23.44
N LEU A 29 29.79 4.06 -24.64
CA LEU A 29 28.71 4.96 -25.07
C LEU A 29 27.44 4.21 -25.55
N ALA A 30 27.56 2.96 -25.99
CA ALA A 30 26.41 2.07 -26.24
C ALA A 30 25.82 1.48 -24.95
N CYS A 31 26.54 1.60 -23.82
CA CYS A 31 26.09 1.11 -22.51
C CYS A 31 25.24 2.14 -21.73
N THR A 32 25.03 3.35 -22.25
CA THR A 32 24.19 4.38 -21.62
C THR A 32 22.78 4.49 -22.19
N ALA A 33 22.41 3.65 -23.15
CA ALA A 33 21.00 3.35 -23.43
C ALA A 33 20.53 2.18 -22.55
N ALA A 34 20.82 2.25 -21.24
CA ALA A 34 20.08 1.44 -20.28
C ALA A 34 18.63 1.93 -20.39
N GLN A 35 17.74 1.07 -20.88
CA GLN A 35 16.31 1.33 -20.77
C GLN A 35 16.04 1.51 -19.27
N VAL A 36 15.71 2.73 -18.88
CA VAL A 36 15.08 2.99 -17.58
C VAL A 36 13.70 2.37 -17.67
N HIS A 37 13.60 1.07 -17.41
CA HIS A 37 12.31 0.45 -17.13
C HIS A 37 12.03 0.74 -15.65
N ALA A 38 10.97 1.49 -15.39
CA ALA A 38 10.53 1.77 -14.03
C ALA A 38 10.03 0.46 -13.42
N GLU A 39 10.79 -0.11 -12.47
CA GLU A 39 10.30 -1.19 -11.63
C GLU A 39 9.12 -0.65 -10.80
N GLY A 40 7.95 -1.27 -10.95
CA GLY A 40 6.77 -0.88 -10.18
C GLY A 40 6.97 -1.14 -8.69
N VAL A 41 6.64 -0.15 -7.86
CA VAL A 41 6.66 -0.30 -6.40
C VAL A 41 5.25 -0.62 -5.92
N PRO A 42 5.01 -1.70 -5.15
CA PRO A 42 3.66 -2.02 -4.67
C PRO A 42 2.99 -0.83 -3.99
N LEU A 43 1.70 -0.59 -4.29
CA LEU A 43 0.94 0.51 -3.70
C LEU A 43 0.95 0.44 -2.16
N PHE A 44 0.87 -0.78 -1.63
CA PHE A 44 1.17 -1.09 -0.24
C PHE A 44 2.35 -2.04 -0.20
N GLY A 45 3.50 -1.54 0.25
CA GLY A 45 4.69 -2.35 0.44
C GLY A 45 4.59 -3.26 1.65
N GLN A 46 5.63 -4.08 1.84
CA GLN A 46 5.64 -5.15 2.85
C GLN A 46 5.43 -4.68 4.29
N SER A 47 5.75 -3.41 4.58
CA SER A 47 5.61 -2.83 5.90
C SER A 47 4.14 -2.58 6.31
N LEU A 48 3.26 -2.31 5.35
CA LEU A 48 1.80 -2.20 5.57
C LEU A 48 1.05 -3.46 5.16
N ALA A 49 1.68 -4.40 4.47
CA ALA A 49 1.02 -5.60 3.95
C ALA A 49 0.31 -6.44 5.01
N GLY A 50 0.76 -6.44 6.28
CA GLY A 50 0.09 -7.11 7.40
C GLY A 50 -0.88 -6.23 8.20
N SER A 51 -0.87 -4.91 7.98
CA SER A 51 -1.61 -3.92 8.79
C SER A 51 -2.97 -3.62 8.20
N SER A 52 -4.06 -3.98 8.89
CA SER A 52 -5.42 -3.63 8.47
C SER A 52 -5.91 -2.32 9.06
N VAL A 53 -5.23 -1.82 10.09
CA VAL A 53 -5.46 -0.49 10.65
C VAL A 53 -4.12 0.22 10.81
N PHE A 54 -4.02 1.41 10.22
CA PHE A 54 -2.88 2.31 10.41
C PHE A 54 -3.36 3.73 10.66
N ALA A 55 -2.78 4.37 11.69
CA ALA A 55 -2.99 5.76 12.00
C ALA A 55 -1.68 6.43 12.42
N LEU A 56 -1.45 7.68 12.00
CA LEU A 56 -0.25 8.42 12.41
C LEU A 56 -0.32 8.92 13.87
N THR A 57 -1.52 9.15 14.40
CA THR A 57 -1.71 9.65 15.78
C THR A 57 -2.30 8.55 16.65
N TYR A 58 -3.60 8.26 16.54
CA TYR A 58 -4.20 7.22 17.36
C TYR A 58 -5.04 6.22 16.58
N ALA A 59 -5.03 4.98 17.04
CA ALA A 59 -5.92 3.92 16.57
C ALA A 59 -6.79 3.47 17.75
N THR A 60 -8.11 3.54 17.59
CA THR A 60 -9.06 3.06 18.61
C THR A 60 -10.05 2.07 18.02
N THR A 61 -10.32 1.00 18.77
CA THR A 61 -11.44 0.10 18.47
C THR A 61 -12.44 0.10 19.61
N GLY A 62 -13.72 0.15 19.27
CA GLY A 62 -14.82 0.01 20.21
C GLY A 62 -14.86 -1.37 20.84
N ALA A 63 -15.77 -1.56 21.80
CA ALA A 63 -15.95 -2.85 22.45
C ALA A 63 -16.51 -3.90 21.48
N ASN A 64 -16.17 -5.17 21.66
CA ASN A 64 -16.59 -6.29 20.81
C ASN A 64 -16.14 -6.17 19.34
N SER A 65 -15.24 -5.25 19.02
CA SER A 65 -14.76 -5.06 17.65
C SER A 65 -13.76 -6.16 17.27
N THR A 66 -13.73 -6.53 16.01
CA THR A 66 -12.78 -7.50 15.46
C THR A 66 -11.92 -6.86 14.39
N VAL A 67 -10.60 -7.03 14.49
CA VAL A 67 -9.63 -6.62 13.46
C VAL A 67 -8.83 -7.84 13.05
N THR A 68 -8.91 -8.18 11.76
CA THR A 68 -8.08 -9.23 11.15
C THR A 68 -6.87 -8.57 10.51
N GLY A 69 -5.67 -8.81 11.03
CA GLY A 69 -4.43 -8.11 10.66
C GLY A 69 -3.78 -7.41 11.86
N ASP A 70 -2.79 -6.55 11.61
CA ASP A 70 -2.14 -5.74 12.63
C ASP A 70 -2.84 -4.38 12.81
N ILE A 71 -2.76 -3.83 14.02
CA ILE A 71 -3.06 -2.42 14.32
C ILE A 71 -1.73 -1.70 14.57
N VAL A 72 -1.47 -0.65 13.80
CA VAL A 72 -0.28 0.20 13.95
C VAL A 72 -0.68 1.64 14.20
N SER A 73 -0.18 2.22 15.29
CA SER A 73 -0.45 3.60 15.67
C SER A 73 0.83 4.40 15.92
N GLY A 74 0.88 5.64 15.44
CA GLY A 74 2.00 6.55 15.64
C GLY A 74 2.04 7.29 16.97
N ASP A 75 1.03 7.11 17.82
CA ASP A 75 1.02 7.54 19.21
C ASP A 75 0.23 6.53 20.06
N VAL A 76 -1.09 6.67 20.21
CA VAL A 76 -1.86 5.80 21.13
C VAL A 76 -2.63 4.71 20.39
N ALA A 77 -2.63 3.48 20.90
CA ALA A 77 -3.48 2.40 20.41
C ALA A 77 -4.36 1.88 21.54
N THR A 78 -5.68 1.91 21.34
CA THR A 78 -6.65 1.42 22.33
C THR A 78 -7.58 0.40 21.72
N MET A 79 -7.74 -0.74 22.38
CA MET A 79 -8.78 -1.71 22.06
C MET A 79 -9.83 -1.74 23.15
N GLY A 80 -11.10 -1.71 22.75
CA GLY A 80 -12.24 -1.83 23.65
C GLY A 80 -12.30 -3.18 24.37
N ALA A 81 -13.23 -3.29 25.31
CA ALA A 81 -13.48 -4.55 26.01
C ALA A 81 -13.98 -5.62 25.03
N ALA A 82 -13.58 -6.87 25.25
CA ALA A 82 -13.95 -8.03 24.42
C ALA A 82 -13.59 -7.90 22.92
N SER A 83 -12.70 -6.97 22.56
CA SER A 83 -12.25 -6.80 21.17
C SER A 83 -11.20 -7.84 20.80
N LEU A 84 -11.22 -8.30 19.55
CA LEU A 84 -10.34 -9.34 19.03
C LEU A 84 -9.41 -8.76 17.96
N LEU A 85 -8.12 -9.00 18.11
CA LEU A 85 -7.09 -8.70 17.13
C LEU A 85 -6.37 -9.99 16.73
N SER A 86 -6.37 -10.32 15.44
CA SER A 86 -5.70 -11.53 14.94
C SER A 86 -4.19 -11.35 14.74
N GLY A 87 -3.71 -10.11 14.66
CA GLY A 87 -2.29 -9.77 14.50
C GLY A 87 -1.69 -9.13 15.74
N ASN A 88 -0.71 -8.27 15.51
CA ASN A 88 0.04 -7.52 16.49
C ASN A 88 -0.60 -6.15 16.75
N LEU A 89 -0.51 -5.71 18.00
CA LEU A 89 -0.80 -4.33 18.40
C LEU A 89 0.52 -3.58 18.56
N LEU A 90 0.73 -2.54 17.76
CA LEU A 90 1.93 -1.73 17.79
C LEU A 90 1.56 -0.25 17.95
N SER A 91 2.17 0.42 18.93
CA SER A 91 1.98 1.85 19.17
C SER A 91 3.28 2.53 19.53
N VAL A 92 3.54 3.72 19.00
CA VAL A 92 4.73 4.51 19.36
C VAL A 92 4.61 5.15 20.74
N GLY A 93 3.41 5.56 21.11
CA GLY A 93 3.02 5.93 22.47
C GLY A 93 2.38 4.74 23.20
N ALA A 94 1.38 5.03 24.03
CA ALA A 94 0.77 4.04 24.90
C ALA A 94 -0.11 3.02 24.15
N SER A 95 -0.14 1.79 24.65
CA SER A 95 -1.06 0.76 24.16
C SER A 95 -1.94 0.27 25.31
N THR A 96 -3.24 0.21 25.10
CA THR A 96 -4.21 -0.31 26.08
C THR A 96 -5.16 -1.29 25.41
N ILE A 97 -5.36 -2.46 26.02
CA ILE A 97 -6.44 -3.37 25.62
C ILE A 97 -7.43 -3.55 26.77
N GLY A 98 -8.72 -3.46 26.47
CA GLY A 98 -9.80 -3.53 27.45
C GLY A 98 -9.97 -4.90 28.10
N ALA A 99 -10.87 -5.00 29.07
CA ALA A 99 -11.16 -6.26 29.74
C ALA A 99 -11.68 -7.31 28.74
N ASN A 100 -11.26 -8.57 28.90
CA ASN A 100 -11.59 -9.69 28.02
C ASN A 100 -11.16 -9.51 26.55
N ALA A 101 -10.37 -8.48 26.21
CA ALA A 101 -9.85 -8.32 24.86
C ALA A 101 -8.77 -9.38 24.57
N SER A 102 -8.59 -9.71 23.29
CA SER A 102 -7.58 -10.68 22.85
C SER A 102 -6.73 -10.14 21.72
N VAL A 103 -5.41 -10.26 21.86
CA VAL A 103 -4.41 -10.01 20.82
C VAL A 103 -3.70 -11.33 20.52
N SER A 104 -3.80 -11.81 19.28
CA SER A 104 -3.20 -13.10 18.89
C SER A 104 -1.70 -13.00 18.59
N GLY A 105 -1.20 -11.80 18.32
CA GLY A 105 0.22 -11.52 18.15
C GLY A 105 0.86 -10.90 19.41
N ASN A 106 1.85 -10.05 19.18
CA ASN A 106 2.53 -9.28 20.21
C ASN A 106 1.83 -7.94 20.47
N MET A 107 2.05 -7.39 21.66
CA MET A 107 1.65 -6.03 22.02
C MET A 107 2.92 -5.22 22.34
N LEU A 108 3.27 -4.28 21.47
CA LEU A 108 4.47 -3.46 21.58
C LEU A 108 4.10 -1.99 21.71
N SER A 109 4.58 -1.34 22.77
CA SER A 109 4.28 0.06 23.08
C SER A 109 5.58 0.87 23.26
N GLY A 110 5.68 2.03 22.64
CA GLY A 110 6.75 2.98 22.98
C GLY A 110 6.41 3.88 24.17
N GLY A 111 5.17 3.85 24.65
CA GLY A 111 4.72 4.41 25.93
C GLY A 111 4.49 3.30 26.96
N ALA A 112 3.44 3.44 27.77
CA ALA A 112 3.00 2.39 28.70
C ALA A 112 2.12 1.35 27.98
N ALA A 113 2.27 0.07 28.34
CA ALA A 113 1.39 -1.01 27.89
C ALA A 113 0.44 -1.43 29.03
N THR A 114 -0.86 -1.42 28.79
CA THR A 114 -1.87 -1.85 29.77
C THR A 114 -2.73 -2.97 29.20
N VAL A 115 -2.76 -4.11 29.89
CA VAL A 115 -3.60 -5.26 29.58
C VAL A 115 -4.74 -5.32 30.59
N GLY A 116 -5.97 -5.23 30.12
CA GLY A 116 -7.19 -5.24 30.92
C GLY A 116 -7.44 -6.58 31.63
N ALA A 117 -8.39 -6.58 32.57
CA ALA A 117 -8.72 -7.77 33.35
C ALA A 117 -9.25 -8.89 32.44
N ASN A 118 -8.81 -10.13 32.68
CA ASN A 118 -9.13 -11.31 31.85
C ASN A 118 -8.76 -11.15 30.35
N ALA A 119 -7.98 -10.13 29.96
CA ALA A 119 -7.53 -9.98 28.59
C ALA A 119 -6.33 -10.90 28.31
N SER A 120 -6.17 -11.30 27.06
CA SER A 120 -5.10 -12.21 26.63
C SER A 120 -4.25 -11.61 25.53
N VAL A 121 -2.93 -11.72 25.66
CA VAL A 121 -1.97 -11.49 24.56
C VAL A 121 -1.24 -12.80 24.32
N ALA A 122 -1.46 -13.43 23.17
CA ALA A 122 -0.82 -14.71 22.88
C ALA A 122 0.70 -14.56 22.68
N GLY A 123 1.18 -13.40 22.25
CA GLY A 123 2.60 -13.07 22.19
C GLY A 123 3.15 -12.39 23.45
N LYS A 124 4.26 -11.69 23.26
CA LYS A 124 4.91 -10.85 24.28
C LYS A 124 4.20 -9.51 24.40
N VAL A 125 4.06 -9.03 25.63
CA VAL A 125 3.76 -7.63 25.94
C VAL A 125 5.05 -6.90 26.28
N ALA A 126 5.39 -5.87 25.54
CA ALA A 126 6.62 -5.12 25.80
C ALA A 126 6.43 -3.62 25.63
N ALA A 127 7.03 -2.85 26.53
CA ALA A 127 6.89 -1.39 26.54
C ALA A 127 8.23 -0.69 26.79
N LEU A 128 8.44 0.52 26.25
CA LEU A 128 9.51 1.40 26.74
C LEU A 128 9.12 2.03 28.11
N GLY A 129 7.82 2.25 28.33
CA GLY A 129 7.25 2.65 29.61
C GLY A 129 6.87 1.45 30.49
N ALA A 130 5.98 1.69 31.46
CA ALA A 130 5.49 0.64 32.36
C ALA A 130 4.65 -0.40 31.62
N VAL A 131 4.74 -1.66 32.05
CA VAL A 131 3.83 -2.73 31.64
C VAL A 131 2.90 -3.06 32.80
N THR A 132 1.61 -2.87 32.60
CA THR A 132 0.55 -3.15 33.60
C THR A 132 -0.29 -4.34 33.12
N LEU A 133 -0.25 -5.42 33.89
CA LEU A 133 -1.09 -6.60 33.68
C LEU A 133 -2.18 -6.63 34.75
N SER A 134 -3.44 -6.48 34.35
CA SER A 134 -4.57 -6.52 35.29
C SER A 134 -4.87 -7.94 35.75
N ALA A 135 -5.76 -8.07 36.75
CA ALA A 135 -6.18 -9.35 37.32
C ALA A 135 -6.59 -10.36 36.22
N SER A 136 -6.09 -11.58 36.36
CA SER A 136 -6.39 -12.72 35.47
C SER A 136 -6.04 -12.50 33.99
N SER A 137 -5.24 -11.48 33.65
CA SER A 137 -4.70 -11.36 32.29
C SER A 137 -3.63 -12.42 32.01
N THR A 138 -3.51 -12.84 30.75
CA THR A 138 -2.55 -13.87 30.33
C THR A 138 -1.66 -13.36 29.20
N THR A 139 -0.34 -13.54 29.33
CA THR A 139 0.64 -13.20 28.30
C THR A 139 1.75 -14.24 28.24
N HIS A 140 2.40 -14.42 27.08
CA HIS A 140 3.59 -15.30 26.96
C HIS A 140 4.91 -14.55 27.26
N GLY A 141 4.83 -13.52 28.10
CA GLY A 141 5.96 -12.71 28.52
C GLY A 141 5.58 -11.24 28.64
N ALA A 142 6.13 -10.59 29.66
CA ALA A 142 6.00 -9.15 29.89
C ALA A 142 7.36 -8.55 30.22
N GLY A 143 7.68 -7.38 29.69
CA GLY A 143 8.94 -6.72 30.02
C GLY A 143 9.18 -5.42 29.27
N THR A 144 10.38 -4.90 29.40
CA THR A 144 10.78 -3.65 28.76
C THR A 144 11.29 -3.87 27.33
N LEU A 145 11.17 -2.84 26.51
CA LEU A 145 11.84 -2.71 25.22
C LEU A 145 13.12 -1.89 25.38
N SER A 146 14.14 -2.17 24.57
CA SER A 146 15.32 -1.30 24.41
C SER A 146 15.09 -0.25 23.32
N ALA A 147 14.30 -0.60 22.30
CA ALA A 147 13.81 0.27 21.24
C ALA A 147 12.54 -0.34 20.64
N LEU A 148 11.70 0.50 20.03
CA LEU A 148 10.52 0.05 19.30
C LEU A 148 10.91 -0.32 17.85
N PRO A 149 10.50 -1.47 17.31
CA PRO A 149 10.90 -1.93 15.97
C PRO A 149 10.12 -1.25 14.82
N ALA A 150 9.57 -0.04 15.01
CA ALA A 150 8.56 0.54 14.11
C ALA A 150 9.03 1.79 13.36
N ASN A 151 8.76 1.84 12.06
CA ASN A 151 8.96 2.96 11.15
C ASN A 151 7.61 3.60 10.75
N VAL A 152 6.75 3.95 11.71
CA VAL A 152 5.41 4.54 11.48
C VAL A 152 5.44 5.73 10.51
N GLN A 153 6.48 6.58 10.58
CA GLN A 153 6.62 7.69 9.62
C GLN A 153 6.71 7.21 8.17
N SER A 154 7.41 6.11 7.91
CA SER A 154 7.47 5.54 6.55
C SER A 154 6.13 4.94 6.11
N HIS A 155 5.32 4.43 7.03
CA HIS A 155 3.96 3.99 6.72
C HIS A 155 3.08 5.17 6.31
N ALA A 156 3.15 6.29 7.03
CA ALA A 156 2.43 7.51 6.66
C ALA A 156 2.91 8.06 5.30
N GLN A 157 4.22 8.05 5.04
CA GLN A 157 4.77 8.42 3.72
C GLN A 157 4.27 7.49 2.62
N GLN A 158 4.18 6.19 2.88
CA GLN A 158 3.65 5.21 1.93
C GLN A 158 2.16 5.44 1.65
N VAL A 159 1.34 5.69 2.66
CA VAL A 159 -0.07 6.07 2.47
C VAL A 159 -0.16 7.33 1.62
N GLY A 160 0.63 8.38 1.93
CA GLY A 160 0.66 9.61 1.14
C GLY A 160 1.10 9.40 -0.31
N ALA A 161 2.10 8.55 -0.56
CA ALA A 161 2.55 8.19 -1.90
C ALA A 161 1.47 7.42 -2.68
N ALA A 162 0.78 6.48 -2.02
CA ALA A 162 -0.36 5.77 -2.59
C ALA A 162 -1.51 6.71 -2.96
N GLN A 163 -1.87 7.65 -2.07
CA GLN A 163 -2.90 8.65 -2.35
C GLN A 163 -2.55 9.53 -3.56
N ALA A 164 -1.29 9.97 -3.66
CA ALA A 164 -0.81 10.75 -4.80
C ALA A 164 -0.85 9.93 -6.10
N ALA A 165 -0.39 8.68 -6.07
CA ALA A 165 -0.37 7.79 -7.22
C ALA A 165 -1.78 7.46 -7.74
N LEU A 166 -2.73 7.19 -6.83
CA LEU A 166 -4.14 6.97 -7.17
C LEU A 166 -4.75 8.23 -7.79
N LYS A 167 -4.44 9.41 -7.25
CA LYS A 167 -4.91 10.70 -7.82
C LYS A 167 -4.37 10.93 -9.24
N ASN A 168 -3.15 10.50 -9.52
CA ASN A 168 -2.52 10.62 -10.83
C ASN A 168 -3.11 9.68 -11.90
N MET A 169 -4.00 8.74 -11.54
CA MET A 169 -4.76 7.95 -12.51
C MET A 169 -5.72 8.81 -13.38
N GLY A 170 -5.94 10.06 -12.99
CA GLY A 170 -6.82 11.01 -13.65
C GLY A 170 -8.20 11.09 -13.02
N GLN A 171 -9.06 11.94 -13.59
CA GLN A 171 -10.39 12.22 -13.01
C GLN A 171 -11.40 11.10 -13.25
N GLY A 172 -11.25 10.31 -14.31
CA GLY A 172 -12.21 9.28 -14.67
C GLY A 172 -13.64 9.83 -14.79
N THR A 173 -14.62 9.13 -14.21
CA THR A 173 -16.03 9.52 -14.20
C THR A 173 -16.35 10.38 -12.98
N ALA A 174 -16.82 11.61 -13.20
CA ALA A 174 -17.29 12.48 -12.12
C ALA A 174 -18.60 11.95 -11.50
N LEU A 175 -18.63 11.85 -10.18
CA LEU A 175 -19.81 11.52 -9.38
C LEU A 175 -20.43 12.79 -8.79
N GLY A 176 -21.74 12.73 -8.54
CA GLY A 176 -22.42 13.76 -7.74
C GLY A 176 -21.93 13.77 -6.29
N THR A 177 -22.13 14.90 -5.60
CA THR A 177 -21.68 15.10 -4.21
C THR A 177 -22.42 14.23 -3.19
N THR A 178 -23.64 13.81 -3.50
CA THR A 178 -24.44 12.93 -2.66
C THR A 178 -25.09 11.84 -3.51
N MET A 179 -24.89 10.58 -3.13
CA MET A 179 -25.72 9.47 -3.60
C MET A 179 -26.97 9.37 -2.72
N THR A 180 -28.14 9.58 -3.32
CA THR A 180 -29.43 9.56 -2.62
C THR A 180 -30.28 8.33 -2.93
N LEU A 181 -29.88 7.53 -3.93
CA LEU A 181 -30.57 6.35 -4.42
C LEU A 181 -29.59 5.22 -4.63
N ASP A 182 -30.11 4.00 -4.69
CA ASP A 182 -29.34 2.83 -5.09
C ASP A 182 -28.69 3.08 -6.45
N THR A 183 -27.39 2.78 -6.53
CA THR A 183 -26.56 3.13 -7.70
C THR A 183 -25.75 1.90 -8.10
N THR A 184 -25.64 1.66 -9.41
CA THR A 184 -24.73 0.64 -9.96
C THR A 184 -23.60 1.32 -10.71
N LEU A 185 -22.35 0.93 -10.40
CA LEU A 185 -21.15 1.41 -11.06
C LEU A 185 -20.36 0.25 -11.66
N TYR A 186 -19.94 0.41 -12.91
CA TYR A 186 -19.00 -0.48 -13.58
C TYR A 186 -17.55 -0.14 -13.23
N PRO A 187 -16.57 -1.02 -13.53
CA PRO A 187 -15.17 -0.78 -13.18
C PRO A 187 -14.65 0.52 -13.80
N GLY A 188 -13.86 1.26 -13.03
CA GLY A 188 -13.32 2.54 -13.48
C GLY A 188 -12.72 3.38 -12.37
N VAL A 189 -12.16 4.52 -12.78
CA VAL A 189 -11.75 5.60 -11.89
C VAL A 189 -12.93 6.57 -11.77
N PHE A 190 -13.22 7.00 -10.55
CA PHE A 190 -14.29 7.93 -10.22
C PHE A 190 -13.72 9.13 -9.47
N SER A 191 -14.25 10.33 -9.72
CA SER A 191 -13.87 11.54 -9.00
C SER A 191 -15.05 12.24 -8.37
N ALA A 192 -14.82 12.89 -7.23
CA ALA A 192 -15.79 13.78 -6.59
C ALA A 192 -15.07 14.84 -5.75
N ALA A 193 -15.62 16.05 -5.67
CA ALA A 193 -15.11 17.06 -4.74
C ALA A 193 -15.30 16.61 -3.28
N ASN A 194 -16.48 16.06 -3.00
CA ASN A 194 -16.84 15.35 -1.78
C ASN A 194 -17.84 14.25 -2.18
N LEU A 195 -17.93 13.18 -1.40
CA LEU A 195 -18.89 12.11 -1.64
C LEU A 195 -19.61 11.78 -0.34
N SER A 196 -20.93 11.96 -0.36
CA SER A 196 -21.82 11.60 0.72
C SER A 196 -22.86 10.56 0.29
N THR A 197 -23.43 9.81 1.23
CA THR A 197 -24.57 8.92 0.95
C THR A 197 -25.72 9.13 1.93
N THR A 198 -26.94 8.91 1.46
CA THR A 198 -28.10 8.76 2.34
C THR A 198 -28.04 7.40 3.06
N ALA A 199 -28.65 7.31 4.24
CA ALA A 199 -28.74 6.05 4.98
C ALA A 199 -29.51 4.97 4.21
N GLY A 200 -29.12 3.71 4.37
CA GLY A 200 -29.84 2.54 3.85
C GLY A 200 -29.75 2.29 2.35
N ILE A 201 -29.01 3.11 1.59
CA ILE A 201 -28.85 2.87 0.16
C ILE A 201 -27.83 1.77 -0.13
N THR A 202 -27.93 1.17 -1.30
CA THR A 202 -26.99 0.18 -1.82
C THR A 202 -26.18 0.73 -2.99
N LEU A 203 -24.85 0.67 -2.87
CA LEU A 203 -23.93 0.84 -3.99
C LEU A 203 -23.55 -0.53 -4.55
N THR A 204 -23.96 -0.81 -5.78
CA THR A 204 -23.60 -2.03 -6.51
C THR A 204 -22.38 -1.77 -7.37
N LEU A 205 -21.33 -2.57 -7.18
CA LEU A 205 -20.15 -2.60 -8.03
C LEU A 205 -20.26 -3.85 -8.92
N ASP A 206 -20.46 -3.67 -10.23
CA ASP A 206 -20.69 -4.78 -11.17
C ASP A 206 -19.44 -5.07 -12.00
N GLY A 207 -18.76 -6.18 -11.70
CA GLY A 207 -17.55 -6.61 -12.40
C GLY A 207 -17.77 -7.14 -13.81
N GLN A 208 -19.03 -7.26 -14.27
CA GLN A 208 -19.43 -7.72 -15.59
C GLN A 208 -18.85 -9.10 -15.98
N ASN A 209 -18.63 -9.98 -15.00
CA ASN A 209 -18.00 -11.29 -15.13
C ASN A 209 -16.56 -11.23 -15.64
N ARG A 210 -15.82 -10.18 -15.26
CA ARG A 210 -14.43 -9.98 -15.65
C ARG A 210 -13.53 -9.99 -14.41
N SER A 211 -12.36 -10.61 -14.59
CA SER A 211 -11.25 -10.60 -13.66
C SER A 211 -10.43 -9.30 -13.76
N ASN A 212 -9.62 -9.03 -12.74
CA ASN A 212 -8.70 -7.90 -12.65
C ASN A 212 -9.37 -6.53 -12.89
N GLN A 213 -10.63 -6.40 -12.46
CA GLN A 213 -11.38 -5.15 -12.52
C GLN A 213 -11.18 -4.33 -11.25
N SER A 214 -11.17 -3.01 -11.39
CA SER A 214 -10.93 -2.10 -10.27
C SER A 214 -11.93 -0.96 -10.22
N TRP A 215 -12.34 -0.60 -9.02
CA TRP A 215 -13.06 0.64 -8.72
C TRP A 215 -12.17 1.53 -7.85
N VAL A 216 -11.75 2.67 -8.39
CA VAL A 216 -10.92 3.64 -7.67
C VAL A 216 -11.70 4.93 -7.50
N PHE A 217 -12.03 5.27 -6.26
CA PHE A 217 -12.75 6.49 -5.91
C PHE A 217 -11.77 7.54 -5.41
N ASN A 218 -11.46 8.55 -6.22
CA ASN A 218 -10.63 9.71 -5.87
C ASN A 218 -11.51 10.87 -5.42
N ILE A 219 -11.61 11.08 -4.12
CA ILE A 219 -12.46 12.08 -3.49
C ILE A 219 -11.57 13.19 -2.92
N ASP A 220 -11.74 14.44 -3.36
CA ASP A 220 -10.80 15.52 -3.01
C ASP A 220 -10.84 15.90 -1.53
N ASP A 221 -12.02 15.93 -0.92
CA ASP A 221 -12.23 16.22 0.49
C ASP A 221 -12.68 14.97 1.23
N TYR A 222 -13.97 14.82 1.56
CA TYR A 222 -14.43 13.75 2.43
C TYR A 222 -15.28 12.67 1.75
N LEU A 223 -15.21 11.46 2.30
CA LEU A 223 -16.16 10.36 2.11
C LEU A 223 -17.01 10.21 3.36
N VAL A 224 -18.31 10.50 3.30
CA VAL A 224 -19.22 10.36 4.45
C VAL A 224 -20.40 9.49 4.08
N THR A 225 -20.71 8.46 4.87
CA THR A 225 -21.87 7.62 4.56
C THR A 225 -22.92 7.61 5.64
N GLY A 226 -24.18 7.56 5.20
CA GLY A 226 -25.30 7.32 6.09
C GLY A 226 -25.23 5.94 6.73
N ALA A 227 -25.93 5.78 7.85
CA ALA A 227 -26.06 4.48 8.50
C ALA A 227 -26.66 3.42 7.57
N ALA A 228 -26.32 2.15 7.79
CA ALA A 228 -26.81 1.01 7.01
C ALA A 228 -26.55 1.09 5.50
N MET A 229 -25.58 1.91 5.06
CA MET A 229 -25.12 1.90 3.67
C MET A 229 -24.44 0.56 3.36
N LYS A 230 -24.81 -0.04 2.24
CA LYS A 230 -24.29 -1.34 1.80
C LYS A 230 -23.56 -1.21 0.48
N ILE A 231 -22.38 -1.80 0.38
CA ILE A 231 -21.68 -2.04 -0.88
C ILE A 231 -21.83 -3.51 -1.22
N VAL A 232 -22.34 -3.80 -2.41
CA VAL A 232 -22.40 -5.16 -2.95
C VAL A 232 -21.52 -5.25 -4.19
N LEU A 233 -20.72 -6.31 -4.25
CA LEU A 233 -19.88 -6.62 -5.40
C LEU A 233 -20.51 -7.80 -6.14
N ILE A 234 -20.95 -7.59 -7.37
CA ILE A 234 -21.59 -8.61 -8.21
C ILE A 234 -20.76 -8.89 -9.45
N ASN A 235 -20.92 -10.09 -10.02
CA ASN A 235 -20.23 -10.52 -11.25
C ASN A 235 -18.71 -10.24 -11.21
N ALA A 236 -18.10 -10.42 -10.03
CA ALA A 236 -16.71 -10.11 -9.75
C ALA A 236 -16.04 -11.34 -9.12
N ASP A 237 -14.71 -11.42 -9.26
CA ASP A 237 -13.91 -12.46 -8.63
C ASP A 237 -12.86 -11.88 -7.66
N ALA A 238 -12.08 -12.78 -7.05
CA ALA A 238 -11.09 -12.45 -6.04
C ALA A 238 -9.90 -11.60 -6.54
N SER A 239 -9.72 -11.46 -7.86
CA SER A 239 -8.67 -10.63 -8.46
C SER A 239 -9.07 -9.17 -8.62
N ASN A 240 -10.33 -8.83 -8.35
CA ASN A 240 -10.83 -7.48 -8.44
C ASN A 240 -10.46 -6.62 -7.21
N SER A 241 -10.45 -5.30 -7.35
CA SER A 241 -10.06 -4.38 -6.27
C SER A 241 -10.99 -3.18 -6.13
N VAL A 242 -11.18 -2.73 -4.89
CA VAL A 242 -11.95 -1.53 -4.56
C VAL A 242 -11.11 -0.63 -3.66
N ILE A 243 -10.85 0.59 -4.10
CA ILE A 243 -10.00 1.56 -3.42
C ILE A 243 -10.76 2.87 -3.21
N TRP A 244 -10.75 3.36 -1.98
CA TRP A 244 -11.32 4.63 -1.57
C TRP A 244 -10.20 5.58 -1.17
N ASN A 245 -9.95 6.61 -1.97
CA ASN A 245 -8.89 7.60 -1.76
C ASN A 245 -9.52 8.96 -1.44
N SER A 246 -9.58 9.31 -0.16
CA SER A 246 -10.12 10.58 0.33
C SER A 246 -8.99 11.55 0.71
N GLY A 247 -8.98 12.72 0.09
CA GLY A 247 -7.98 13.77 0.31
C GLY A 247 -8.14 14.53 1.63
N GLY A 248 -9.27 14.36 2.31
CA GLY A 248 -9.57 14.76 3.69
C GLY A 248 -9.82 13.53 4.55
N TYR A 249 -11.06 13.33 4.99
CA TYR A 249 -11.43 12.26 5.93
C TYR A 249 -12.50 11.30 5.41
N THR A 250 -12.56 10.10 6.00
CA THR A 250 -13.64 9.14 5.79
C THR A 250 -14.44 8.92 7.06
N SER A 251 -15.76 9.06 7.00
CA SER A 251 -16.68 8.78 8.10
C SER A 251 -17.76 7.80 7.64
N LEU A 252 -17.77 6.60 8.21
CA LEU A 252 -18.74 5.57 7.87
C LEU A 252 -19.87 5.56 8.89
N GLY A 253 -21.11 5.62 8.40
CA GLY A 253 -22.29 5.46 9.25
C GLY A 253 -22.31 4.10 9.96
N ALA A 254 -23.10 4.00 11.03
CA ALA A 254 -23.26 2.76 11.79
C ALA A 254 -23.94 1.66 10.95
N SER A 255 -23.67 0.39 11.29
CA SER A 255 -24.26 -0.80 10.66
C SER A 255 -24.08 -0.88 9.13
N GLY A 256 -23.02 -0.25 8.60
CA GLY A 256 -22.70 -0.31 7.17
C GLY A 256 -21.96 -1.59 6.78
N GLU A 257 -22.03 -1.93 5.50
CA GLU A 257 -21.26 -3.03 4.88
C GLU A 257 -20.36 -2.45 3.79
N PHE A 258 -19.11 -2.18 4.12
CA PHE A 258 -18.12 -1.60 3.22
C PHE A 258 -17.21 -2.64 2.60
N ILE A 259 -16.88 -2.43 1.33
CA ILE A 259 -15.92 -3.23 0.58
C ILE A 259 -14.79 -2.34 0.08
N GLY A 260 -13.56 -2.76 0.31
CA GLY A 260 -12.34 -2.16 -0.22
C GLY A 260 -11.34 -1.69 0.83
N THR A 261 -10.32 -1.00 0.34
CA THR A 261 -9.29 -0.36 1.16
C THR A 261 -9.51 1.15 1.20
N ILE A 262 -9.50 1.73 2.40
CA ILE A 262 -9.75 3.15 2.63
C ILE A 262 -8.43 3.85 2.96
N LEU A 263 -8.08 4.84 2.15
CA LEU A 263 -6.99 5.79 2.39
C LEU A 263 -7.62 7.17 2.64
N ALA A 264 -7.47 7.69 3.85
CA ALA A 264 -7.83 9.05 4.20
C ALA A 264 -6.57 9.83 4.54
N LYS A 265 -6.47 11.08 4.07
CA LYS A 265 -5.35 11.95 4.44
C LYS A 265 -5.41 12.27 5.94
N ASP A 266 -6.58 12.67 6.42
CA ASP A 266 -6.78 13.13 7.78
C ASP A 266 -7.13 11.95 8.67
N TYR A 267 -8.39 11.52 8.72
CA TYR A 267 -8.82 10.45 9.62
C TYR A 267 -9.84 9.50 9.00
N VAL A 268 -9.99 8.34 9.64
CA VAL A 268 -11.07 7.38 9.38
C VAL A 268 -11.88 7.18 10.66
N SER A 269 -13.18 7.43 10.60
CA SER A 269 -14.15 7.10 11.65
C SER A 269 -15.13 6.06 11.13
N VAL A 270 -15.31 4.98 11.87
CA VAL A 270 -16.20 3.87 11.50
C VAL A 270 -17.28 3.74 12.55
N GLY A 271 -18.55 3.85 12.15
CA GLY A 271 -19.70 3.71 13.04
C GLY A 271 -19.81 2.32 13.67
N ALA A 272 -20.60 2.23 14.74
CA ALA A 272 -20.85 0.98 15.46
C ALA A 272 -21.47 -0.09 14.55
N GLY A 273 -21.03 -1.34 14.70
CA GLY A 273 -21.53 -2.50 13.95
C GLY A 273 -21.17 -2.50 12.46
N THR A 274 -20.38 -1.55 11.98
CA THR A 274 -19.98 -1.47 10.57
C THR A 274 -18.90 -2.49 10.24
N SER A 275 -19.04 -3.15 9.09
CA SER A 275 -18.07 -4.09 8.55
C SER A 275 -17.29 -3.44 7.41
N VAL A 276 -15.98 -3.57 7.38
CA VAL A 276 -15.10 -3.15 6.29
C VAL A 276 -14.26 -4.35 5.86
N MET A 277 -14.48 -4.84 4.64
CA MET A 277 -13.84 -6.06 4.13
C MET A 277 -13.10 -5.77 2.82
N GLY A 278 -12.05 -6.53 2.53
CA GLY A 278 -11.41 -6.51 1.21
C GLY A 278 -12.15 -7.37 0.20
N VAL A 279 -11.66 -7.35 -1.03
CA VAL A 279 -12.09 -8.27 -2.09
C VAL A 279 -11.21 -9.52 -2.06
N GLY A 280 -11.81 -10.69 -2.31
CA GLY A 280 -11.07 -11.95 -2.33
C GLY A 280 -10.45 -12.31 -0.97
N SER A 281 -9.14 -12.57 -0.95
CA SER A 281 -8.40 -12.86 0.28
C SER A 281 -7.85 -11.61 0.98
N ALA A 282 -8.07 -10.40 0.44
CA ALA A 282 -7.61 -9.17 1.10
C ALA A 282 -8.47 -8.87 2.34
N CYS A 283 -7.84 -8.34 3.39
CA CYS A 283 -8.55 -7.88 4.59
C CYS A 283 -9.21 -6.52 4.40
N GLY A 284 -9.01 -5.86 3.27
CA GLY A 284 -9.32 -4.42 3.14
C GLY A 284 -8.41 -3.64 4.06
N GLY A 285 -8.81 -2.44 4.48
CA GLY A 285 -8.06 -1.74 5.53
C GLY A 285 -8.46 -0.28 5.72
N LEU A 286 -8.03 0.27 6.85
CA LEU A 286 -8.27 1.64 7.27
C LEU A 286 -6.93 2.34 7.45
N PHE A 287 -6.63 3.30 6.59
CA PHE A 287 -5.36 4.01 6.58
C PHE A 287 -5.59 5.51 6.73
N SER A 288 -5.07 6.08 7.81
CA SER A 288 -5.01 7.53 8.02
C SER A 288 -3.56 8.01 7.87
N ALA A 289 -3.32 8.92 6.94
CA ALA A 289 -1.97 9.40 6.66
C ALA A 289 -1.43 10.35 7.73
N THR A 290 -2.29 11.18 8.34
CA THR A 290 -1.85 12.28 9.22
C THR A 290 -2.48 12.31 10.61
N SER A 291 -3.63 11.64 10.80
CA SER A 291 -4.37 11.69 12.06
C SER A 291 -4.74 10.30 12.55
N TYR A 292 -6.02 9.98 12.69
CA TYR A 292 -6.47 8.83 13.46
C TYR A 292 -7.31 7.82 12.69
N VAL A 293 -7.42 6.62 13.26
CA VAL A 293 -8.47 5.66 12.94
C VAL A 293 -9.26 5.36 14.21
N SER A 294 -10.59 5.46 14.14
CA SER A 294 -11.48 5.09 15.23
C SER A 294 -12.61 4.23 14.72
N THR A 295 -12.91 3.15 15.43
CA THR A 295 -14.05 2.28 15.11
C THR A 295 -14.98 2.19 16.31
N GLY A 296 -16.29 2.21 16.05
CA GLY A 296 -17.32 2.05 17.06
C GLY A 296 -17.45 0.60 17.54
N ASP A 297 -18.35 0.39 18.49
CA ASP A 297 -18.59 -0.92 19.09
C ASP A 297 -19.05 -1.95 18.05
N GLY A 298 -18.51 -3.16 18.14
CA GLY A 298 -18.86 -4.27 17.26
C GLY A 298 -18.41 -4.10 15.81
N ALA A 299 -17.55 -3.13 15.50
CA ALA A 299 -17.01 -2.95 14.16
C ALA A 299 -16.15 -4.15 13.75
N ARG A 300 -16.16 -4.49 12.46
CA ARG A 300 -15.43 -5.65 11.91
C ARG A 300 -14.54 -5.20 10.76
N ILE A 301 -13.23 -5.25 10.95
CA ILE A 301 -12.24 -4.88 9.94
C ILE A 301 -11.54 -6.15 9.45
N GLY A 302 -11.65 -6.42 8.16
CA GLY A 302 -11.26 -7.69 7.57
C GLY A 302 -12.27 -8.81 7.78
N GLY A 303 -11.94 -9.98 7.21
CA GLY A 303 -12.78 -11.17 7.22
C GLY A 303 -12.02 -12.41 7.63
N LYS A 304 -12.74 -13.44 8.09
CA LYS A 304 -12.12 -14.72 8.44
C LYS A 304 -11.36 -15.30 7.25
N GLY A 305 -10.08 -15.62 7.44
CA GLY A 305 -9.23 -16.21 6.41
C GLY A 305 -8.67 -15.21 5.41
N CYS A 306 -8.89 -13.91 5.59
CA CYS A 306 -8.18 -12.90 4.82
C CYS A 306 -6.71 -12.81 5.27
N SER A 307 -5.85 -12.35 4.36
CA SER A 307 -4.44 -12.08 4.61
C SER A 307 -4.03 -10.81 3.86
N GLY A 308 -3.68 -9.78 4.62
CA GLY A 308 -3.05 -8.56 4.14
C GLY A 308 -3.88 -7.63 3.25
N ILE A 309 -3.19 -6.66 2.62
CA ILE A 309 -3.79 -5.55 1.85
C ILE A 309 -3.54 -5.76 0.35
N GLY A 310 -4.34 -6.58 -0.32
CA GLY A 310 -4.24 -6.75 -1.77
C GLY A 310 -4.84 -5.57 -2.52
N SER A 311 -4.01 -4.63 -3.00
CA SER A 311 -4.48 -3.52 -3.87
C SER A 311 -4.67 -3.93 -5.32
N GLY A 312 -3.82 -4.83 -5.83
CA GLY A 312 -3.69 -5.12 -7.27
C GLY A 312 -3.03 -3.98 -8.07
N PHE A 313 -2.39 -3.03 -7.40
CA PHE A 313 -1.76 -1.86 -7.99
C PHE A 313 -0.32 -1.69 -7.52
N ASP A 314 0.53 -1.21 -8.43
CA ASP A 314 1.87 -0.71 -8.18
C ASP A 314 1.96 0.76 -8.63
N ILE A 315 2.92 1.49 -8.08
CA ILE A 315 3.26 2.85 -8.47
C ILE A 315 4.36 2.78 -9.52
N VAL A 316 4.08 3.30 -10.71
CA VAL A 316 5.02 3.45 -11.83
C VAL A 316 5.05 4.92 -12.22
N ASP A 317 6.23 5.54 -12.19
CA ASP A 317 6.41 6.97 -12.49
C ASP A 317 5.43 7.90 -11.74
N GLY A 318 5.16 7.55 -10.48
CA GLY A 318 4.26 8.32 -9.61
C GLY A 318 2.76 8.14 -9.89
N THR A 319 2.37 7.18 -10.73
CA THR A 319 0.96 6.87 -11.03
C THR A 319 0.64 5.44 -10.63
N ALA A 320 -0.55 5.20 -10.09
CA ALA A 320 -1.00 3.84 -9.78
C ALA A 320 -1.40 3.12 -11.08
N VAL A 321 -0.77 1.98 -11.34
CA VAL A 321 -0.99 1.10 -12.49
C VAL A 321 -1.29 -0.30 -11.96
N ARG A 322 -2.18 -1.05 -12.62
CA ARG A 322 -2.42 -2.43 -12.17
C ARG A 322 -1.15 -3.24 -12.34
N SER A 323 -0.78 -4.03 -11.32
CA SER A 323 0.49 -4.77 -11.33
C SER A 323 0.59 -5.75 -12.52
N ILE A 324 -0.55 -6.28 -12.99
CA ILE A 324 -0.62 -7.17 -14.16
C ILE A 324 -0.34 -6.48 -15.51
N ASP A 325 -0.50 -5.15 -15.59
CA ASP A 325 -0.26 -4.40 -16.82
C ASP A 325 1.21 -3.97 -16.97
N ILE A 326 2.05 -4.23 -15.95
CA ILE A 326 3.47 -3.87 -15.97
C ILE A 326 4.24 -4.93 -16.78
N PRO A 327 4.90 -4.54 -17.88
CA PRO A 327 5.66 -5.49 -18.69
C PRO A 327 6.80 -6.08 -17.86
N ALA A 328 7.02 -7.39 -17.99
CA ALA A 328 8.16 -8.05 -17.36
C ALA A 328 9.47 -7.37 -17.81
N VAL A 329 10.31 -7.01 -16.84
CA VAL A 329 11.63 -6.43 -17.11
C VAL A 329 12.41 -7.41 -17.99
N PRO A 330 12.79 -7.03 -19.23
CA PRO A 330 13.66 -7.87 -20.04
C PRO A 330 14.98 -8.05 -19.31
N GLU A 331 15.39 -9.30 -19.08
CA GLU A 331 16.64 -9.57 -18.37
C GLU A 331 17.78 -8.75 -19.01
N PRO A 332 18.58 -8.03 -18.20
CA PRO A 332 19.56 -7.11 -18.74
C PRO A 332 20.52 -7.87 -19.66
N SER A 333 20.82 -7.28 -20.81
CA SER A 333 21.83 -7.76 -21.76
C SER A 333 23.21 -7.98 -21.11
N SER A 334 23.40 -7.49 -19.87
CA SER A 334 24.49 -7.80 -18.95
C SER A 334 24.72 -9.30 -18.74
N TYR A 335 23.70 -10.16 -18.72
CA TYR A 335 23.91 -11.62 -18.63
C TYR A 335 24.51 -12.18 -19.92
N ALA A 336 23.98 -11.78 -21.08
CA ALA A 336 24.54 -12.16 -22.38
C ALA A 336 25.97 -11.63 -22.56
N MET A 337 26.25 -10.41 -22.08
CA MET A 337 27.59 -9.80 -22.11
C MET A 337 28.56 -10.44 -21.10
N LEU A 338 28.09 -10.85 -19.92
CA LEU A 338 28.88 -11.59 -18.93
C LEU A 338 29.24 -12.98 -19.48
N VAL A 339 28.28 -13.70 -20.07
CA VAL A 339 28.51 -15.00 -20.69
C VAL A 339 29.43 -14.88 -21.90
N ALA A 340 29.21 -13.90 -22.77
CA ALA A 340 30.10 -13.63 -23.91
C ALA A 340 31.51 -13.22 -23.44
N GLY A 341 31.62 -12.43 -22.37
CA GLY A 341 32.89 -12.03 -21.76
C GLY A 341 33.66 -13.21 -21.17
N LEU A 342 32.98 -14.11 -20.44
CA LEU A 342 33.55 -15.34 -19.91
C LEU A 342 33.97 -16.31 -21.03
N ALA A 343 33.17 -16.42 -22.11
CA ALA A 343 33.51 -17.22 -23.27
C ALA A 343 34.75 -16.69 -24.01
N LEU A 344 34.87 -15.37 -24.17
CA LEU A 344 36.05 -14.72 -24.75
C LEU A 344 37.30 -14.94 -23.88
N LEU A 345 37.19 -14.83 -22.56
CA LEU A 345 38.27 -15.12 -21.63
C LEU A 345 38.71 -16.60 -21.70
N GLY A 346 37.76 -17.52 -21.83
CA GLY A 346 38.03 -18.95 -22.06
C GLY A 346 38.80 -19.20 -23.36
N LEU A 347 38.37 -18.60 -24.47
CA LEU A 347 39.03 -18.71 -25.78
C LEU A 347 40.45 -18.10 -25.78
N MET A 348 40.65 -16.98 -25.06
CA MET A 348 41.97 -16.38 -24.90
C MET A 348 42.93 -17.27 -24.09
N ARG A 349 42.41 -17.97 -23.06
CA ARG A 349 43.20 -18.92 -22.26
C ARG A 349 43.60 -20.15 -23.08
N GLN A 350 42.70 -20.68 -23.92
CA GLN A 350 43.02 -21.79 -24.84
C GLN A 350 44.08 -21.41 -25.88
N ARG A 351 44.00 -20.20 -26.46
CA ARG A 351 45.00 -19.70 -27.42
C ARG A 351 46.39 -19.50 -26.81
N LYS A 352 46.48 -19.22 -25.50
CA LYS A 352 47.74 -19.07 -24.78
C LYS A 352 48.40 -20.42 -24.48
N LEU A 353 47.59 -21.47 -24.26
CA LEU A 353 48.06 -22.85 -24.04
C LEU A 353 48.51 -23.54 -25.34
N ALA A 354 47.92 -23.21 -26.49
CA ALA A 354 48.29 -23.76 -27.80
C ALA A 354 49.55 -23.14 -28.44
N ARG A 355 50.24 -22.23 -27.73
CA ARG A 355 51.49 -21.57 -28.17
C ARG A 355 52.71 -21.94 -27.30
N LEU A 356 52.55 -22.93 -26.44
CA LEU A 356 53.62 -23.66 -25.74
C LEU A 356 53.77 -25.03 -26.41
#